data_AF-A0AA39WI97-F1
#
_entry.id   AF-A0AA39WI97-F1
#
_cell.length_a   1.000
_cell.length_b   1.000
_cell.length_c   1.000
_cell.angle_alpha   90.00
_cell.angle_beta   90.00
_cell.angle_gamma   90.00
#
_symmetry.space_group_name_H-M   'P 1'
#
loop_
_entity.id
_entity.type
_entity.pdbx_description
1 polymer ?
#
loop_
_entity_poly.entity_id
_entity_poly.type
_entity_poly.pdbx_seq_one_letter_code
_entity_poly.pdbx_strand_id
1 'polypeptide(L)'
;MRWLTSFAGYLAPVFLILSPLFSYTDQAYSMHRTRSSAGFSLDIPLIMLVASMLRIFYYPGAKFDTALLIQSFIMVFIQLILLKVALDHRPSPSSKGGEAAVPFARAQDGFMERPRPYNFWQWRSPKPYWQFLLILFIGLTVCELLLAPMPSVYPGYSALIGYVGLSIEATLPLPQIMANAKSQSCKGFRVSVLASWLLGDGMKMFWFFTSKTQIPLAFKICGIFQAGCDAFLGVQYLMYGNGEADIKGHPLSDYANTHGSRLATGRELPAGRRTPIAEKHI
;
A
#
# COMPACT_ATOMS: atom_id res chain seq x y z
N MET A 1 31.16 21.33 -10.77
CA MET A 1 29.69 21.44 -10.59
C MET A 1 28.89 21.24 -11.89
N ARG A 2 29.28 21.83 -13.05
CA ARG A 2 28.58 21.63 -14.34
C ARG A 2 28.46 20.18 -14.83
N TRP A 3 29.48 19.35 -14.62
CA TRP A 3 29.44 17.93 -14.99
C TRP A 3 28.43 17.12 -14.16
N LEU A 4 28.33 17.38 -12.84
CA LEU A 4 27.36 16.72 -11.96
C LEU A 4 25.92 17.07 -12.34
N THR A 5 25.64 18.34 -12.65
CA THR A 5 24.31 18.77 -13.11
C THR A 5 23.95 18.16 -14.47
N SER A 6 24.92 18.01 -15.38
CA SER A 6 24.68 17.37 -16.68
C SER A 6 24.43 15.87 -16.53
N PHE A 7 25.24 15.18 -15.72
CA PHE A 7 25.07 13.75 -15.47
C PHE A 7 23.73 13.45 -14.78
N ALA A 8 23.40 14.20 -13.72
CA ALA A 8 22.13 14.08 -13.03
C ALA A 8 20.93 14.49 -13.93
N GLY A 9 21.11 15.41 -14.87
CA GLY A 9 20.09 15.81 -15.84
C GLY A 9 19.66 14.69 -16.78
N TYR A 10 20.54 13.74 -17.11
CA TYR A 10 20.21 12.54 -17.89
C TYR A 10 19.80 11.36 -17.02
N LEU A 11 20.45 11.19 -15.86
CA LEU A 11 20.20 10.04 -14.98
C LEU A 11 18.87 10.16 -14.24
N ALA A 12 18.47 11.36 -13.80
CA ALA A 12 17.26 11.54 -13.02
C ALA A 12 15.97 11.20 -13.79
N PRO A 13 15.76 11.64 -15.05
CA PRO A 13 14.62 11.20 -15.86
C PRO A 13 14.53 9.68 -15.99
N VAL A 14 15.66 9.02 -16.31
CA VAL A 14 15.73 7.57 -16.45
C VAL A 14 15.37 6.87 -15.14
N PHE A 15 15.93 7.33 -14.03
CA PHE A 15 15.63 6.80 -12.71
C PHE A 15 14.15 6.98 -12.33
N LEU A 16 13.58 8.16 -12.57
CA LEU A 16 12.17 8.46 -12.28
C LEU A 16 11.22 7.57 -13.09
N ILE A 17 11.57 7.29 -14.35
CA ILE A 17 10.80 6.43 -15.24
C ILE A 17 10.90 4.95 -14.79
N LEU A 18 12.10 4.48 -14.45
CA LEU A 18 12.35 3.06 -14.16
C LEU A 18 12.07 2.66 -12.71
N SER A 19 12.13 3.57 -11.76
CA SER A 19 11.95 3.28 -10.33
C SER A 19 10.60 2.59 -10.04
N PRO A 20 9.46 3.11 -10.53
CA PRO A 20 8.18 2.42 -10.36
C PRO A 20 8.16 1.04 -11.01
N LEU A 21 8.75 0.91 -12.20
CA LEU A 21 8.80 -0.36 -12.91
C LEU A 21 9.49 -1.42 -12.05
N PHE A 22 10.70 -1.14 -11.55
CA PHE A 22 11.43 -2.11 -10.73
C PHE A 22 10.75 -2.37 -9.39
N SER A 23 10.32 -1.34 -8.67
CA SER A 23 9.73 -1.48 -7.34
C SER A 23 8.43 -2.26 -7.33
N TYR A 24 7.51 -1.97 -8.26
CA TYR A 24 6.22 -2.65 -8.32
C TYR A 24 6.31 -4.00 -9.03
N THR A 25 7.27 -4.20 -9.94
CA THR A 25 7.55 -5.53 -10.51
C THR A 25 8.03 -6.49 -9.44
N ASP A 26 8.96 -6.07 -8.57
CA ASP A 26 9.43 -6.90 -7.45
C ASP A 26 8.27 -7.28 -6.52
N GLN A 27 7.41 -6.32 -6.19
CA GLN A 27 6.20 -6.57 -5.38
C GLN A 27 5.23 -7.55 -6.05
N ALA A 28 4.94 -7.36 -7.35
CA ALA A 28 4.07 -8.25 -8.11
C ALA A 28 4.67 -9.66 -8.19
N TYR A 29 5.96 -9.77 -8.48
CA TYR A 29 6.68 -11.03 -8.55
C TYR A 29 6.66 -11.75 -7.19
N SER A 30 6.90 -11.02 -6.11
CA SER A 30 6.85 -11.55 -4.75
C SER A 30 5.48 -12.15 -4.44
N MET A 31 4.37 -11.43 -4.69
CA MET A 31 3.01 -11.94 -4.49
C MET A 31 2.67 -13.14 -5.37
N HIS A 32 3.11 -13.11 -6.63
CA HIS A 32 2.91 -14.22 -7.55
C HIS A 32 3.67 -15.48 -7.09
N ARG A 33 4.91 -15.31 -6.60
CA ARG A 33 5.74 -16.41 -6.10
C ARG A 33 5.19 -17.00 -4.79
N THR A 34 4.74 -16.16 -3.86
CA THR A 34 4.17 -16.61 -2.57
C THR A 34 2.73 -17.09 -2.70
N ARG A 35 2.10 -16.90 -3.87
CA ARG A 35 0.69 -17.21 -4.13
C ARG A 35 -0.26 -16.56 -3.12
N SER A 36 0.14 -15.43 -2.57
CA SER A 36 -0.62 -14.72 -1.54
C SER A 36 -0.35 -13.23 -1.60
N SER A 37 -1.42 -12.44 -1.63
CA SER A 37 -1.38 -10.98 -1.43
C SER A 37 -1.72 -10.57 0.01
N ALA A 38 -1.65 -11.50 0.97
CA ALA A 38 -1.85 -11.17 2.39
C ALA A 38 -0.83 -10.12 2.86
N GLY A 39 -1.30 -9.08 3.56
CA GLY A 39 -0.43 -7.96 3.97
C GLY A 39 -0.22 -6.90 2.87
N PHE A 40 -0.55 -7.22 1.62
CA PHE A 40 -0.53 -6.24 0.53
C PHE A 40 -1.86 -5.50 0.45
N SER A 41 -1.74 -4.31 -0.08
CA SER A 41 -2.69 -3.26 -0.06
C SER A 41 -3.32 -3.04 -1.43
N LEU A 42 -4.64 -3.10 -1.55
CA LEU A 42 -5.27 -2.73 -2.81
C LEU A 42 -5.35 -1.20 -3.02
N ASP A 43 -5.28 -0.36 -1.98
CA ASP A 43 -5.40 1.10 -2.15
C ASP A 43 -4.16 1.74 -2.79
N ILE A 44 -2.97 1.14 -2.66
CA ILE A 44 -1.77 1.61 -3.36
C ILE A 44 -1.99 1.62 -4.88
N PRO A 45 -2.37 0.50 -5.54
CA PRO A 45 -2.76 0.53 -6.95
C PRO A 45 -3.85 1.54 -7.28
N LEU A 46 -4.87 1.72 -6.44
CA LEU A 46 -5.92 2.72 -6.67
C LEU A 46 -5.35 4.13 -6.81
N ILE A 47 -4.63 4.58 -5.78
CA ILE A 47 -4.10 5.94 -5.68
C ILE A 47 -3.18 6.19 -6.88
N MET A 48 -2.28 5.25 -7.17
CA MET A 48 -1.31 5.38 -8.26
C MET A 48 -1.96 5.36 -9.64
N LEU A 49 -2.99 4.52 -9.86
CA LEU A 49 -3.74 4.48 -11.13
C LEU A 49 -4.52 5.77 -11.36
N VAL A 50 -5.29 6.22 -10.36
CA VAL A 50 -6.09 7.45 -10.46
C VAL A 50 -5.19 8.66 -10.69
N ALA A 51 -4.13 8.82 -9.89
CA ALA A 51 -3.18 9.92 -10.06
C ALA A 51 -2.52 9.91 -11.45
N SER A 52 -2.08 8.75 -11.93
CA SER A 52 -1.38 8.65 -13.21
C SER A 52 -2.31 8.83 -14.41
N MET A 53 -3.55 8.35 -14.34
CA MET A 53 -4.57 8.64 -15.37
C MET A 53 -4.84 10.15 -15.45
N LEU A 54 -5.09 10.81 -14.31
CA LEU A 54 -5.29 12.26 -14.28
C LEU A 54 -4.09 13.03 -14.86
N ARG A 55 -2.86 12.61 -14.55
CA ARG A 55 -1.64 13.21 -15.13
C ARG A 55 -1.52 13.02 -16.63
N ILE A 56 -1.94 11.88 -17.18
CA ILE A 56 -1.96 11.65 -18.63
C ILE A 56 -2.93 12.63 -19.31
N PHE A 57 -4.14 12.81 -18.76
CA PHE A 57 -5.12 13.77 -19.29
C PHE A 57 -4.76 15.24 -18.98
N TYR A 58 -3.88 15.49 -18.03
CA TYR A 58 -3.31 16.82 -17.79
C TYR A 58 -2.29 17.24 -18.86
N TYR A 59 -1.62 16.28 -19.51
CA TYR A 59 -0.54 16.55 -20.45
C TYR A 59 -0.97 17.39 -21.68
N PRO A 60 -2.12 17.14 -22.34
CA PRO A 60 -2.58 17.97 -23.45
C PRO A 60 -2.65 19.47 -23.14
N GLY A 61 -3.06 19.87 -21.94
CA GLY A 61 -3.17 21.29 -21.58
C GLY A 61 -1.90 21.91 -21.00
N ALA A 62 -1.07 21.14 -20.26
CA ALA A 62 0.14 21.69 -19.65
C ALA A 62 1.45 21.41 -20.41
N LYS A 63 1.49 20.38 -21.26
CA LYS A 63 2.68 19.96 -22.03
C LYS A 63 3.96 19.91 -21.21
N PHE A 64 3.87 19.32 -20.02
CA PHE A 64 5.00 19.16 -19.10
C PHE A 64 6.04 18.17 -19.64
N ASP A 65 7.17 18.02 -18.95
CA ASP A 65 8.29 17.18 -19.39
C ASP A 65 7.88 15.74 -19.79
N THR A 66 8.38 15.28 -20.93
CA THR A 66 8.07 13.94 -21.48
C THR A 66 8.47 12.81 -20.55
N ALA A 67 9.50 12.96 -19.72
CA ALA A 67 9.90 11.94 -18.76
C ALA A 67 8.80 11.66 -17.73
N LEU A 68 8.12 12.71 -17.25
CA LEU A 68 7.00 12.60 -16.31
C LEU A 68 5.77 11.97 -16.99
N LEU A 69 5.59 12.20 -18.29
CA LEU A 69 4.53 11.56 -19.06
C LEU A 69 4.80 10.06 -19.24
N ILE A 70 6.01 9.69 -19.67
CA ILE A 70 6.44 8.29 -19.80
C ILE A 70 6.31 7.59 -18.44
N GLN A 71 6.77 8.23 -17.36
CA GLN A 71 6.61 7.72 -16.00
C GLN A 71 5.13 7.44 -15.67
N SER A 72 4.20 8.32 -16.07
CA SER A 72 2.77 8.12 -15.82
C SER A 72 2.22 6.91 -16.59
N PHE A 73 2.61 6.72 -17.86
CA PHE A 73 2.21 5.54 -18.64
C PHE A 73 2.78 4.24 -18.06
N ILE A 74 4.06 4.22 -17.70
CA ILE A 74 4.69 3.05 -17.07
C ILE A 74 4.00 2.75 -15.73
N MET A 75 3.70 3.79 -14.94
CA MET A 75 2.99 3.64 -13.68
C MET A 75 1.62 3.00 -13.89
N VAL A 76 0.82 3.46 -14.86
CA VAL A 76 -0.46 2.82 -15.19
C VAL A 76 -0.26 1.35 -15.54
N PHE A 77 0.67 1.04 -16.45
CA PHE A 77 0.92 -0.33 -16.88
C PHE A 77 1.31 -1.26 -15.72
N ILE A 78 2.30 -0.89 -14.92
CA ILE A 78 2.76 -1.76 -13.83
C ILE A 78 1.73 -1.88 -12.71
N GLN A 79 0.94 -0.83 -12.45
CA GLN A 79 -0.11 -0.86 -11.43
C GLN A 79 -1.30 -1.71 -11.86
N LEU A 80 -1.63 -1.78 -13.16
CA LEU A 80 -2.63 -2.73 -13.66
C LEU A 80 -2.16 -4.18 -13.44
N ILE A 81 -0.88 -4.47 -13.72
CA ILE A 81 -0.29 -5.79 -13.44
C ILE A 81 -0.33 -6.09 -11.94
N LEU A 82 0.13 -5.15 -11.10
CA LEU A 82 0.17 -5.32 -9.66
C LEU A 82 -1.23 -5.57 -9.09
N LEU A 83 -2.23 -4.78 -9.53
CA LEU A 83 -3.62 -4.95 -9.15
C LEU A 83 -4.16 -6.31 -9.57
N LYS A 84 -3.88 -6.75 -10.80
CA LYS A 84 -4.29 -8.07 -11.30
C LYS A 84 -3.71 -9.20 -10.46
N VAL A 85 -2.40 -9.18 -10.23
CA VAL A 85 -1.70 -10.18 -9.41
C VAL A 85 -2.23 -10.18 -7.97
N ALA A 86 -2.48 -9.01 -7.40
CA ALA A 86 -2.99 -8.88 -6.03
C ALA A 86 -4.42 -9.42 -5.89
N LEU A 87 -5.28 -9.19 -6.89
CA LEU A 87 -6.66 -9.70 -6.92
C LEU A 87 -6.70 -11.22 -7.13
N ASP A 88 -5.81 -11.77 -7.95
CA ASP A 88 -5.76 -13.21 -8.25
C ASP A 88 -5.25 -14.04 -7.06
N HIS A 89 -4.38 -13.47 -6.23
CA HIS A 89 -3.79 -14.15 -5.07
C HIS A 89 -4.40 -13.68 -3.73
N ARG A 90 -5.61 -13.13 -3.76
CA ARG A 90 -6.28 -12.63 -2.54
C ARG A 90 -6.70 -13.78 -1.63
N PRO A 91 -6.34 -13.77 -0.33
CA PRO A 91 -6.77 -14.80 0.60
C PRO A 91 -8.30 -14.81 0.76
N SER A 92 -8.87 -16.01 0.93
CA SER A 92 -10.31 -16.21 1.12
C SER A 92 -10.81 -15.52 2.40
N PRO A 93 -12.04 -14.93 2.43
CA PRO A 93 -12.58 -14.19 3.57
C PRO A 93 -12.65 -14.96 4.90
N SER A 94 -12.55 -16.30 4.87
CA SER A 94 -12.70 -17.14 6.06
C SER A 94 -11.40 -17.33 6.85
N SER A 95 -10.26 -16.88 6.32
CA SER A 95 -9.01 -16.83 7.07
C SER A 95 -8.96 -15.50 7.82
N LYS A 96 -8.73 -15.53 9.14
CA LYS A 96 -8.57 -14.39 10.07
C LYS A 96 -7.54 -13.29 9.66
N GLY A 97 -7.06 -13.28 8.42
CA GLY A 97 -6.14 -12.30 7.83
C GLY A 97 -6.75 -11.40 6.74
N GLY A 98 -8.07 -11.42 6.54
CA GLY A 98 -8.77 -10.51 5.60
C GLY A 98 -8.66 -9.02 5.98
N GLU A 99 -8.38 -8.72 7.25
CA GLU A 99 -8.10 -7.38 7.76
C GLU A 99 -6.68 -6.89 7.43
N ALA A 100 -5.78 -7.78 6.98
CA ALA A 100 -4.40 -7.43 6.63
C ALA A 100 -4.21 -7.04 5.16
N ALA A 101 -5.26 -7.07 4.32
CA ALA A 101 -5.18 -6.75 2.88
C ALA A 101 -5.37 -5.24 2.57
N VAL A 102 -5.30 -4.39 3.60
CA VAL A 102 -5.44 -2.94 3.50
C VAL A 102 -4.08 -2.30 3.82
N PRO A 103 -3.54 -1.42 2.95
CA PRO A 103 -2.49 -0.54 3.43
C PRO A 103 -3.14 0.31 4.50
N PHE A 104 -2.40 0.64 5.54
CA PHE A 104 -2.94 1.54 6.56
C PHE A 104 -4.18 0.98 7.29
N ALA A 105 -4.40 -0.34 7.31
CA ALA A 105 -5.38 -0.99 8.20
C ALA A 105 -5.29 -0.42 9.62
N ARG A 106 -4.04 -0.26 10.08
CA ARG A 106 -3.68 0.29 11.38
C ARG A 106 -4.03 1.78 11.56
N ALA A 107 -4.10 2.56 10.48
CA ALA A 107 -4.63 3.93 10.51
C ALA A 107 -6.16 3.93 10.61
N GLN A 108 -6.81 2.90 10.09
CA GLN A 108 -8.26 2.75 10.08
C GLN A 108 -8.83 2.37 11.45
N ASP A 109 -8.05 1.69 12.30
CA ASP A 109 -8.39 1.25 13.68
C ASP A 109 -8.80 2.36 14.68
N GLY A 110 -9.02 3.61 14.25
CA GLY A 110 -9.50 4.64 15.19
C GLY A 110 -9.92 5.99 14.64
N PHE A 111 -9.91 6.22 13.32
CA PHE A 111 -10.51 7.42 12.73
C PHE A 111 -11.72 7.12 11.82
N MET A 112 -11.79 5.90 11.26
CA MET A 112 -12.88 5.44 10.38
C MET A 112 -13.24 3.98 10.66
N GLU A 113 -13.82 3.70 11.83
CA GLU A 113 -14.58 2.45 12.05
C GLU A 113 -15.85 2.38 11.17
N ARG A 114 -16.16 3.46 10.43
CA ARG A 114 -17.26 3.45 9.47
C ARG A 114 -16.84 2.68 8.22
N PRO A 115 -17.60 1.64 7.82
CA PRO A 115 -17.35 0.96 6.55
C PRO A 115 -17.37 1.98 5.42
N ARG A 116 -16.40 1.89 4.50
CA ARG A 116 -16.30 2.82 3.38
C ARG A 116 -17.64 2.86 2.63
N PRO A 117 -18.13 4.05 2.21
CA PRO A 117 -19.36 4.11 1.43
C PRO A 117 -19.30 3.13 0.27
N TYR A 118 -20.34 2.29 0.14
CA TYR A 118 -20.45 1.25 -0.89
C TYR A 118 -19.30 0.23 -0.95
N ASN A 119 -18.52 0.07 0.13
CA ASN A 119 -17.30 -0.74 0.16
C ASN A 119 -16.34 -0.38 -0.97
N PHE A 120 -16.23 0.92 -1.28
CA PHE A 120 -15.40 1.40 -2.38
C PHE A 120 -13.98 0.84 -2.30
N TRP A 121 -13.53 0.22 -3.40
CA TRP A 121 -12.24 -0.43 -3.54
C TRP A 121 -11.96 -1.59 -2.56
N GLN A 122 -12.99 -2.06 -1.86
CA GLN A 122 -12.95 -3.20 -0.94
C GLN A 122 -13.90 -4.32 -1.40
N TRP A 123 -14.28 -4.32 -2.68
CA TRP A 123 -15.21 -5.27 -3.27
C TRP A 123 -14.68 -6.71 -3.22
N ARG A 124 -15.60 -7.68 -3.11
CA ARG A 124 -15.24 -9.11 -3.08
C ARG A 124 -14.85 -9.64 -4.45
N SER A 125 -15.59 -9.25 -5.49
CA SER A 125 -15.31 -9.68 -6.86
C SER A 125 -14.25 -8.77 -7.49
N PRO A 126 -13.39 -9.28 -8.40
CA PRO A 126 -12.44 -8.45 -9.15
C PRO A 126 -13.11 -7.51 -10.17
N LYS A 127 -14.29 -7.85 -10.68
CA LYS A 127 -14.97 -7.14 -11.78
C LYS A 127 -15.19 -5.64 -11.52
N PRO A 128 -15.67 -5.19 -10.34
CA PRO A 128 -15.90 -3.78 -10.05
C PRO A 128 -14.63 -2.91 -10.10
N TYR A 129 -13.46 -3.47 -9.77
CA TYR A 129 -12.18 -2.76 -9.86
C TYR A 129 -11.88 -2.33 -11.30
N TRP A 130 -12.00 -3.27 -12.25
CA TRP A 130 -11.79 -3.01 -13.67
C TRP A 130 -12.87 -2.10 -14.26
N GLN A 131 -14.13 -2.27 -13.83
CA GLN A 131 -15.23 -1.39 -14.25
C GLN A 131 -14.99 0.05 -13.81
N PHE A 132 -14.56 0.28 -12.57
CA PHE A 132 -14.22 1.61 -12.07
C PHE A 132 -13.11 2.26 -12.92
N LEU A 133 -12.03 1.54 -13.18
CA LEU A 133 -10.91 2.06 -13.98
C LEU A 133 -11.33 2.38 -15.42
N LEU A 134 -12.15 1.52 -16.03
CA LEU A 134 -12.68 1.74 -17.37
C LEU A 134 -13.62 2.96 -17.41
N ILE A 135 -14.53 3.09 -16.45
CA ILE A 135 -15.45 4.22 -16.33
C ILE A 135 -14.67 5.52 -16.10
N LEU A 136 -13.64 5.50 -15.25
CA LEU A 136 -12.76 6.65 -15.02
C LEU A 136 -12.08 7.07 -16.31
N PHE A 137 -11.47 6.12 -17.04
CA PHE A 137 -10.79 6.41 -18.31
C PHE A 137 -11.75 6.96 -19.37
N ILE A 138 -12.92 6.34 -19.55
CA ILE A 138 -13.95 6.80 -20.49
C ILE A 138 -14.44 8.19 -20.08
N GLY A 139 -14.72 8.41 -18.79
CA GLY A 139 -15.16 9.70 -18.27
C GLY A 139 -14.15 10.81 -18.54
N LEU A 140 -12.87 10.56 -18.26
CA LEU A 140 -11.79 11.50 -18.59
C LEU A 140 -11.69 11.75 -20.09
N THR A 141 -11.82 10.72 -20.92
CA THR A 141 -11.80 10.85 -22.39
C THR A 141 -12.98 11.69 -22.89
N VAL A 142 -14.18 11.44 -22.39
CA VAL A 142 -15.38 12.20 -22.75
C VAL A 142 -15.25 13.65 -22.31
N CYS A 143 -14.79 13.91 -21.08
CA CYS A 143 -14.53 15.27 -20.61
C CYS A 143 -13.49 15.98 -21.49
N GLU A 144 -12.40 15.32 -21.83
CA GLU A 144 -11.36 15.88 -22.69
C GLU A 144 -11.93 16.25 -24.08
N LEU A 145 -12.67 15.34 -24.73
CA LEU A 145 -13.25 15.57 -26.05
C LEU A 145 -14.32 16.66 -26.06
N LEU A 146 -15.13 16.76 -24.99
CA LEU A 146 -16.16 17.78 -24.88
C LEU A 146 -15.59 19.16 -24.53
N LEU A 147 -14.57 19.21 -23.66
CA LEU A 147 -14.03 20.47 -23.15
C LEU A 147 -12.90 21.03 -24.04
N ALA A 148 -12.11 20.21 -24.73
CA ALA A 148 -11.00 20.66 -25.57
C ALA A 148 -11.40 21.70 -26.65
N PRO A 149 -12.58 21.63 -27.29
CA PRO A 149 -13.02 22.67 -28.24
C PRO A 149 -13.41 24.01 -27.59
N MET A 150 -13.47 24.11 -26.26
CA MET A 150 -13.91 25.30 -25.51
C MET A 150 -12.71 26.02 -24.86
N PRO A 151 -12.11 27.03 -25.53
CA PRO A 151 -10.85 27.63 -25.07
C PRO A 151 -10.96 28.39 -23.75
N SER A 152 -12.16 28.85 -23.39
CA SER A 152 -12.42 29.58 -22.14
C SER A 152 -12.46 28.69 -20.89
N VAL A 153 -12.83 27.41 -21.04
CA VAL A 153 -13.05 26.47 -19.91
C VAL A 153 -11.91 25.46 -19.81
N TYR A 154 -11.38 25.02 -20.95
CA TYR A 154 -10.39 23.96 -21.02
C TYR A 154 -9.12 24.20 -20.17
N PRO A 155 -8.52 25.41 -20.13
CA PRO A 155 -7.36 25.64 -19.27
C PRO A 155 -7.64 25.42 -17.78
N GLY A 156 -8.83 25.82 -17.30
CA GLY A 156 -9.25 25.62 -15.92
C GLY A 156 -9.48 24.15 -15.60
N TYR A 157 -10.15 23.42 -16.50
CA TYR A 157 -10.33 21.98 -16.40
C TYR A 157 -8.99 21.24 -16.37
N SER A 158 -8.10 21.53 -17.33
CA SER A 158 -6.77 20.91 -17.41
C SER A 158 -5.96 21.19 -16.15
N ALA A 159 -5.98 22.42 -15.63
CA ALA A 159 -5.29 22.74 -14.38
C ALA A 159 -5.87 21.94 -13.21
N LEU A 160 -7.19 21.87 -13.09
CA LEU A 160 -7.87 21.14 -12.02
C LEU A 160 -7.48 19.66 -12.00
N ILE A 161 -7.57 18.95 -13.13
CA ILE A 161 -7.19 17.53 -13.18
C ILE A 161 -5.71 17.32 -12.87
N GLY A 162 -4.84 18.25 -13.27
CA GLY A 162 -3.42 18.22 -12.95
C GLY A 162 -3.17 18.35 -11.45
N TYR A 163 -3.74 19.37 -10.80
CA TYR A 163 -3.61 19.57 -9.35
C TYR A 163 -4.22 18.41 -8.55
N VAL A 164 -5.39 17.91 -8.94
CA VAL A 164 -6.02 16.75 -8.29
C VAL A 164 -5.16 15.50 -8.45
N GLY A 165 -4.69 15.19 -9.66
CA GLY A 165 -3.83 14.02 -9.88
C GLY A 165 -2.53 14.06 -9.08
N LEU A 166 -1.86 15.23 -9.07
CA LEU A 166 -0.61 15.42 -8.34
C LEU A 166 -0.78 15.42 -6.81
N SER A 167 -1.89 15.96 -6.30
CA SER A 167 -2.20 15.94 -4.87
C SER A 167 -2.59 14.55 -4.37
N ILE A 168 -3.32 13.76 -5.16
CA ILE A 168 -3.60 12.35 -4.84
C ILE A 168 -2.28 11.56 -4.68
N GLU A 169 -1.32 11.76 -5.58
CA GLU A 169 0.00 11.13 -5.46
C GLU A 169 0.77 11.64 -4.23
N ALA A 170 0.82 12.96 -4.05
CA ALA A 170 1.60 13.57 -2.98
C ALA A 170 1.08 13.28 -1.56
N THR A 171 -0.18 12.86 -1.43
CA THR A 171 -0.83 12.52 -0.15
C THR A 171 -0.68 11.04 0.23
N LEU A 172 -0.09 10.21 -0.63
CA LEU A 172 0.13 8.78 -0.39
C LEU A 172 0.83 8.48 0.95
N PRO A 173 1.82 9.27 1.44
CA PRO A 173 2.49 8.98 2.70
C PRO A 173 1.65 9.28 3.95
N LEU A 174 0.60 10.12 3.85
CA LEU A 174 -0.15 10.62 5.01
C LEU A 174 -0.78 9.50 5.86
N PRO A 175 -1.43 8.47 5.29
CA PRO A 175 -1.99 7.40 6.10
C PRO A 175 -0.92 6.62 6.88
N GLN A 176 0.30 6.47 6.34
CA GLN A 176 1.42 5.86 7.07
C GLN A 176 1.86 6.76 8.24
N ILE A 177 1.95 8.07 8.01
CA ILE A 177 2.31 9.05 9.03
C ILE A 177 1.35 8.97 10.22
N MET A 178 0.04 8.91 9.92
CA MET A 178 -1.00 8.78 10.94
C MET A 178 -0.94 7.44 11.68
N ALA A 179 -0.71 6.34 10.97
CA ALA A 179 -0.56 5.01 11.58
C ALA A 179 0.62 4.97 12.56
N ASN A 180 1.77 5.52 12.15
CA ASN A 180 2.96 5.60 13.00
C ASN A 180 2.72 6.49 14.22
N ALA A 181 2.11 7.67 14.03
CA ALA A 181 1.79 8.60 15.11
C ALA A 181 0.79 7.99 16.12
N LYS A 182 -0.20 7.21 15.66
CA LYS A 182 -1.15 6.57 16.55
C LYS A 182 -0.54 5.38 17.29
N SER A 183 0.24 4.55 16.59
CA SER A 183 0.84 3.35 17.18
C SER A 183 2.10 3.62 17.97
N GLN A 184 2.68 4.83 17.87
CA GLN A 184 3.97 5.22 18.45
C GLN A 184 5.06 4.17 18.14
N SER A 185 4.98 3.53 16.98
CA SER A 185 5.86 2.42 16.59
C SER A 185 5.95 2.33 15.08
N CYS A 186 7.16 2.10 14.57
CA CYS A 186 7.38 1.81 13.15
C CYS A 186 7.47 0.31 12.86
N LYS A 187 6.99 -0.55 13.78
CA LYS A 187 7.03 -2.01 13.63
C LYS A 187 6.24 -2.46 12.40
N GLY A 188 6.95 -3.10 11.45
CA GLY A 188 6.41 -3.56 10.17
C GLY A 188 6.67 -2.62 8.99
N PHE A 189 7.18 -1.41 9.24
CA PHE A 189 7.59 -0.50 8.17
C PHE A 189 8.98 -0.90 7.64
N ARG A 190 9.06 -1.19 6.35
CA ARG A 190 10.29 -1.69 5.71
C ARG A 190 11.26 -0.53 5.48
N VAL A 191 12.43 -0.57 6.11
CA VAL A 191 13.49 0.44 5.96
C VAL A 191 13.89 0.64 4.49
N SER A 192 13.97 -0.45 3.72
CA SER A 192 14.32 -0.38 2.30
C SER A 192 13.32 0.45 1.49
N VAL A 193 12.04 0.39 1.86
CA VAL A 193 10.97 1.17 1.20
C VAL A 193 11.12 2.64 1.55
N LEU A 194 11.29 2.98 2.83
CA LEU A 194 11.53 4.36 3.28
C LEU A 194 12.76 4.97 2.63
N ALA A 195 13.87 4.24 2.59
CA ALA A 195 15.10 4.69 1.93
C ALA A 195 14.89 4.93 0.44
N SER A 196 14.13 4.07 -0.25
CA SER A 196 13.80 4.26 -1.67
C SER A 196 12.93 5.50 -1.93
N TRP A 197 12.01 5.81 -1.02
CA TRP A 197 11.17 7.00 -1.09
C TRP A 197 11.99 8.28 -0.89
N LEU A 198 12.79 8.34 0.18
CA LEU A 198 13.67 9.48 0.46
C LEU A 198 14.68 9.73 -0.67
N LEU A 199 15.30 8.66 -1.20
CA LEU A 199 16.24 8.75 -2.31
C LEU A 199 15.53 9.22 -3.59
N GLY A 200 14.35 8.66 -3.88
CA GLY A 200 13.56 9.02 -5.04
C GLY A 200 13.13 10.48 -5.00
N ASP A 201 12.63 10.95 -3.86
CA ASP A 201 12.19 12.32 -3.67
C ASP A 201 13.36 13.30 -3.67
N GLY A 202 14.50 12.95 -3.06
CA GLY A 202 15.73 13.74 -3.15
C GLY A 202 16.20 13.92 -4.60
N MET A 203 16.20 12.84 -5.39
CA MET A 203 16.58 12.90 -6.81
C MET A 203 15.56 13.68 -7.64
N LYS A 204 14.26 13.51 -7.37
CA LYS A 204 13.17 14.24 -8.02
C LYS A 204 13.27 15.74 -7.74
N MET A 205 13.53 16.14 -6.49
CA MET A 205 13.71 17.53 -6.09
C MET A 205 14.95 18.12 -6.76
N PHE A 206 16.08 17.42 -6.73
CA PHE A 206 17.28 17.87 -7.44
C PHE A 206 16.96 18.13 -8.92
N TRP A 207 16.26 17.21 -9.59
CA TRP A 207 15.90 17.37 -10.99
C TRP A 207 14.91 18.52 -11.23
N PHE A 208 13.88 18.69 -10.40
CA PHE A 208 12.89 19.76 -10.53
C PHE A 208 13.49 21.18 -10.45
N PHE A 209 14.59 21.34 -9.72
CA PHE A 209 15.25 22.64 -9.53
C PHE A 209 16.52 22.83 -10.37
N THR A 210 17.05 21.77 -10.99
CA THR A 210 18.26 21.85 -11.83
C THR A 210 18.01 21.56 -13.31
N SER A 211 16.87 20.96 -13.67
CA SER A 211 16.52 20.70 -15.06
C SER A 211 16.30 22.01 -15.82
N LYS A 212 16.73 22.01 -17.09
CA LYS A 212 16.47 23.10 -18.04
C LYS A 212 15.08 22.99 -18.68
N THR A 213 14.36 21.91 -18.43
CA THR A 213 13.03 21.67 -18.98
C THR A 213 11.95 22.38 -18.16
N GLN A 214 10.87 22.77 -18.83
CA GLN A 214 9.74 23.45 -18.18
C GLN A 214 8.93 22.43 -17.37
N ILE A 215 9.04 22.52 -16.05
CA ILE A 215 8.28 21.70 -15.09
C ILE A 215 7.23 22.60 -14.45
N PRO A 216 5.91 22.32 -14.63
CA PRO A 216 4.85 23.15 -14.06
C PRO A 216 4.97 23.30 -12.55
N LEU A 217 4.52 24.45 -12.04
CA LEU A 217 4.52 24.75 -10.61
C LEU A 217 3.80 23.68 -9.77
N ALA A 218 2.72 23.10 -10.31
CA ALA A 218 1.96 22.04 -9.65
C ALA A 218 2.86 20.84 -9.28
N PHE A 219 3.73 20.39 -10.18
CA PHE A 219 4.66 19.30 -9.91
C PHE A 219 5.65 19.67 -8.80
N LYS A 220 6.16 20.91 -8.81
CA LYS A 220 7.11 21.38 -7.80
C LYS A 220 6.47 21.43 -6.41
N ILE A 221 5.31 22.06 -6.28
CA ILE A 221 4.61 22.19 -4.98
C ILE A 221 4.22 20.82 -4.43
N CYS A 222 3.57 19.98 -5.24
CA CYS A 222 3.17 18.64 -4.80
C CYS A 222 4.40 17.76 -4.49
N GLY A 223 5.47 17.88 -5.27
CA GLY A 223 6.71 17.14 -5.04
C GLY A 223 7.43 17.57 -3.75
N ILE A 224 7.46 18.87 -3.42
CA ILE A 224 8.01 19.36 -2.14
C ILE A 224 7.17 18.85 -0.97
N PHE A 225 5.84 18.88 -1.10
CA PHE A 225 4.94 18.37 -0.07
C PHE A 225 5.16 16.87 0.17
N GLN A 226 5.25 16.08 -0.90
CA GLN A 226 5.53 14.64 -0.81
C GLN A 226 6.90 14.39 -0.15
N ALA A 227 7.95 15.07 -0.59
CA ALA A 227 9.29 14.96 -0.02
C ALA A 227 9.32 15.34 1.46
N GLY A 228 8.54 16.36 1.86
CA GLY A 228 8.36 16.74 3.26
C GLY A 228 7.66 15.65 4.07
N CYS A 229 6.63 15.01 3.51
CA CYS A 229 5.93 13.90 4.17
C CYS A 229 6.83 12.67 4.32
N ASP A 230 7.60 12.32 3.30
CA ASP A 230 8.53 11.19 3.36
C ASP A 230 9.70 11.47 4.31
N ALA A 231 10.21 12.70 4.34
CA ALA A 231 11.19 13.13 5.35
C ALA A 231 10.61 13.03 6.77
N PHE A 232 9.35 13.39 6.96
CA PHE A 232 8.66 13.25 8.24
C PHE A 232 8.52 11.78 8.66
N LEU A 233 8.22 10.86 7.73
CA LEU A 233 8.28 9.42 7.99
C LEU A 233 9.69 8.97 8.40
N GLY A 234 10.73 9.53 7.78
CA GLY A 234 12.13 9.36 8.18
C GLY A 234 12.35 9.73 9.65
N VAL A 235 11.87 10.90 10.06
CA VAL A 235 11.95 11.37 11.46
C VAL A 235 11.16 10.45 12.39
N GLN A 236 9.92 10.08 12.06
CA GLN A 236 9.11 9.15 12.85
C GLN A 236 9.82 7.81 13.04
N TYR A 237 10.47 7.29 11.99
CA TYR A 237 11.22 6.04 12.06
C TYR A 237 12.38 6.11 13.06
N LEU A 238 13.11 7.23 13.09
CA LEU A 238 14.20 7.45 14.05
C LEU A 238 13.68 7.66 15.48
N MET A 239 12.53 8.31 15.64
CA MET A 239 11.95 8.62 16.96
C MET A 239 11.29 7.41 17.62
N TYR A 240 10.46 6.67 16.89
CA TYR A 240 9.68 5.56 17.44
C TYR A 240 10.44 4.23 17.42
N GLY A 241 11.51 4.14 16.63
CA GLY A 241 12.35 2.96 16.50
C GLY A 241 11.59 1.70 16.06
N ASN A 242 12.32 0.58 16.03
CA ASN A 242 11.70 -0.75 16.01
C ASN A 242 11.26 -1.07 17.44
N GLY A 243 10.12 -0.52 17.88
CA GLY A 243 9.61 -0.70 19.24
C GLY A 243 9.88 -2.10 19.78
N GLU A 244 10.73 -2.17 20.81
CA GLU A 244 10.96 -3.38 21.58
C GLU A 244 9.60 -3.88 22.03
N ALA A 245 9.29 -5.13 21.72
CA ALA A 245 8.15 -5.76 22.34
C ALA A 245 8.46 -5.78 23.83
N ASP A 246 7.74 -4.98 24.62
CA ASP A 246 7.33 -5.49 25.91
C ASP A 246 6.49 -6.74 25.60
N ILE A 247 7.19 -7.87 25.44
CA ILE A 247 6.60 -9.17 25.67
C ILE A 247 6.24 -9.06 27.14
N LYS A 248 5.03 -8.57 27.43
CA LYS A 248 4.32 -9.03 28.62
C LYS A 248 4.29 -10.53 28.45
N GLY A 249 5.30 -11.17 29.04
CA GLY A 249 5.38 -12.60 29.18
C GLY A 249 4.06 -12.94 29.82
N HIS A 250 3.18 -13.54 29.03
CA HIS A 250 2.09 -14.29 29.61
C HIS A 250 2.81 -15.28 30.52
N PRO A 251 2.64 -15.23 31.86
CA PRO A 251 3.23 -16.26 32.70
C PRO A 251 2.65 -17.59 32.20
N LEU A 252 3.51 -18.41 31.61
CA LEU A 252 3.27 -19.83 31.43
C LEU A 252 3.50 -20.47 32.81
N SER A 253 2.51 -20.28 33.68
CA SER A 253 2.31 -20.87 35.01
C SER A 253 0.93 -20.34 35.40
N ASP A 254 -0.19 -21.02 35.16
CA ASP A 254 -0.65 -22.13 35.99
C ASP A 254 -1.78 -22.89 35.24
N TYR A 255 -1.43 -23.83 34.37
CA TYR A 255 -2.39 -24.86 33.91
C TYR A 255 -1.84 -26.27 34.08
N ALA A 256 -1.02 -26.44 35.11
CA ALA A 256 -0.56 -27.72 35.62
C ALA A 256 -0.51 -27.63 37.15
N ASN A 257 -1.68 -27.58 37.80
CA ASN A 257 -1.90 -27.98 39.22
C ASN A 257 -3.33 -27.68 39.67
N THR A 258 -4.32 -28.28 39.00
CA THR A 258 -5.70 -28.29 39.54
C THR A 258 -6.37 -29.62 39.25
N HIS A 259 -5.76 -30.71 39.72
CA HIS A 259 -6.49 -31.90 40.22
C HIS A 259 -5.48 -32.89 40.85
N GLY A 260 -5.28 -32.73 42.15
CA GLY A 260 -4.43 -33.56 43.00
C GLY A 260 -4.05 -32.69 44.20
N SER A 261 -4.79 -32.67 45.30
CA SER A 261 -4.82 -33.77 46.25
C SER A 261 -5.94 -33.53 47.27
N ARG A 262 -6.76 -34.53 47.55
CA ARG A 262 -7.40 -34.69 48.87
C ARG A 262 -7.06 -36.10 49.35
N LEU A 263 -6.14 -36.16 50.30
CA LEU A 263 -5.87 -37.34 51.10
C LEU A 263 -6.90 -37.38 52.24
N ALA A 264 -7.60 -38.51 52.41
CA ALA A 264 -8.11 -38.96 53.71
C ALA A 264 -8.65 -40.41 53.64
N THR A 265 -7.94 -41.30 54.34
CA THR A 265 -8.43 -42.41 55.20
C THR A 265 -9.24 -43.57 54.62
N GLY A 266 -8.51 -44.68 54.39
CA GLY A 266 -8.65 -45.98 55.08
C GLY A 266 -10.01 -46.69 55.21
N ARG A 267 -10.18 -47.81 54.50
CA ARG A 267 -10.63 -49.10 55.08
C ARG A 267 -10.44 -50.28 54.10
N GLU A 268 -10.21 -51.44 54.70
CA GLU A 268 -9.71 -52.70 54.16
C GLU A 268 -10.76 -53.62 53.49
N LEU A 269 -10.30 -54.37 52.45
CA LEU A 269 -10.61 -55.77 52.02
C LEU A 269 -12.01 -56.14 51.44
N PRO A 270 -12.19 -57.31 50.76
CA PRO A 270 -11.31 -58.01 49.79
C PRO A 270 -12.03 -58.68 48.56
N ALA A 271 -11.21 -59.20 47.63
CA ALA A 271 -11.36 -60.43 46.83
C ALA A 271 -12.52 -60.62 45.80
N GLY A 272 -12.15 -61.12 44.60
CA GLY A 272 -13.11 -61.74 43.67
C GLY A 272 -12.61 -61.92 42.24
N ARG A 273 -11.81 -62.96 41.99
CA ARG A 273 -11.31 -63.37 40.67
C ARG A 273 -12.27 -64.39 40.03
N ARG A 274 -12.37 -64.34 38.69
CA ARG A 274 -12.82 -65.38 37.71
C ARG A 274 -14.33 -65.53 37.44
N THR A 275 -14.66 -65.48 36.14
CA THR A 275 -15.43 -66.54 35.44
C THR A 275 -15.00 -66.59 33.96
N PRO A 276 -15.17 -67.74 33.27
CA PRO A 276 -14.34 -68.14 32.13
C PRO A 276 -15.08 -68.15 30.77
N ILE A 277 -14.26 -68.39 29.75
CA ILE A 277 -14.56 -68.66 28.34
C ILE A 277 -15.53 -69.85 28.16
N ALA A 278 -16.50 -69.70 27.25
CA ALA A 278 -17.16 -70.77 26.49
C ALA A 278 -17.66 -70.11 25.18
N GLU A 279 -16.97 -70.23 24.05
CA GLU A 279 -16.99 -71.32 23.06
C GLU A 279 -18.33 -71.46 22.32
N LYS A 280 -18.29 -71.07 21.03
CA LYS A 280 -19.33 -71.25 20.02
C LYS A 280 -19.36 -72.71 19.59
N HIS A 281 -20.54 -73.33 19.59
CA HIS A 281 -20.87 -74.42 18.67
C HIS A 281 -22.36 -74.37 18.31
N ILE A 282 -22.58 -74.33 16.98
CA ILE A 282 -23.78 -74.66 16.18
C ILE A 282 -25.00 -73.75 16.34
#